data_AF-A0A7S0WZJ2-F1
#
_entry.id   AF-A0A7S0WZJ2-F1
#
_cell.length_a   1.000
_cell.length_b   1.000
_cell.length_c   1.000
_cell.angle_alpha   90.00
_cell.angle_beta   90.00
_cell.angle_gamma   90.00
#
_symmetry.space_group_name_H-M   'P 1'
#
loop_
_entity.id
_entity.type
_entity.pdbx_description
1 polymer ?
#
loop_
_entity_poly.entity_id
_entity_poly.type
_entity_poly.pdbx_seq_one_letter_code
_entity_poly.pdbx_strand_id
1 'polypeptide(L)'
;PSSSSSSQPASLPRTPMVILLGPAHSAQRAPQPSAPPPAAFSPQAPPLTTEQLIQQVAASSAVAPGMSLTPQLQLLQGPAAAILFTSGTTGRPKGVTLSHTALSSQSLAKLAVVGYSSTDTYLHLAPLFHIGGLSSALACIMAHASHVVLPKYDPRQALSEMRRHSVTAFIVVPTMLRDLAVAWSQQRTDAASQLQGGASQPEPLTCVSKVLLGAGATPPQLLDTAAAMFASATIMSAYGMTEAASSMTFLTLRSPSLPSRPSPSISPSHPHSSQHSASSSGGSGSSNGGAGPSSSGNGGTAVPCSGSGSVFEGATCVGWPAPGTAIRVVPLEPGTQPGSSGISGSGSAQQPTQAKPLQEGEVCTRGPHTLSHYWDNPQETAKVLSRHGWLRTGDVGFVDGRGALWLRGRAKDMVKSGGENVFAAEVEAALCAHPRVAAAAVVGLPDARMGEAVAALV
;
A
#
# COMPACT_ATOMS: atom_id res chain seq x y z
N PRO A 1 5.43 -37.45 -37.99
CA PRO A 1 4.41 -38.27 -37.27
C PRO A 1 5.10 -39.26 -36.31
N SER A 2 5.03 -39.17 -34.98
CA SER A 2 4.13 -38.44 -34.10
C SER A 2 4.71 -38.49 -32.67
N SER A 3 4.64 -37.35 -31.99
CA SER A 3 4.35 -37.14 -30.56
C SER A 3 5.28 -37.69 -29.47
N SER A 4 6.25 -36.88 -29.02
CA SER A 4 6.67 -36.80 -27.62
C SER A 4 5.88 -35.68 -26.92
N SER A 5 4.81 -36.05 -26.22
CA SER A 5 4.05 -35.12 -25.38
C SER A 5 4.89 -34.74 -24.17
N SER A 6 5.38 -33.49 -24.13
CA SER A 6 5.88 -32.87 -22.91
C SER A 6 4.70 -32.63 -21.97
N SER A 7 4.46 -33.56 -21.05
CA SER A 7 3.57 -33.33 -19.92
C SER A 7 4.21 -32.28 -19.00
N GLN A 8 3.79 -31.01 -19.15
CA GLN A 8 3.93 -30.07 -18.05
C GLN A 8 3.23 -30.66 -16.82
N PRO A 9 3.82 -30.59 -15.61
CA PRO A 9 3.13 -31.03 -14.42
C PRO A 9 1.91 -30.13 -14.23
N ALA A 10 0.72 -30.69 -14.43
CA ALA A 10 -0.53 -30.04 -14.08
C ALA A 10 -0.47 -29.72 -12.59
N SER A 11 -0.36 -28.44 -12.24
CA SER A 11 -0.41 -27.99 -10.86
C SER A 11 -1.79 -28.34 -10.31
N LEU A 12 -1.89 -29.42 -9.54
CA LEU A 12 -3.07 -29.72 -8.74
C LEU A 12 -3.43 -28.46 -7.94
N PRO A 13 -4.71 -28.03 -7.91
CA PRO A 13 -5.12 -26.94 -7.06
C PRO A 13 -4.80 -27.32 -5.62
N ARG A 14 -3.84 -26.62 -5.02
CA ARG A 14 -3.53 -26.79 -3.60
C ARG A 14 -4.78 -26.35 -2.84
N THR A 15 -5.39 -27.27 -2.10
CA THR A 15 -6.45 -26.92 -1.16
C THR A 15 -5.91 -25.84 -0.22
N PRO A 16 -6.59 -24.70 -0.04
CA PRO A 16 -6.12 -23.67 0.87
C PRO A 16 -6.00 -24.24 2.28
N MET A 17 -4.86 -23.98 2.92
CA MET A 17 -4.56 -24.49 4.26
C MET A 17 -4.34 -23.35 5.24
N VAL A 18 -4.73 -23.56 6.50
CA VAL A 18 -4.34 -22.71 7.62
C VAL A 18 -3.40 -23.52 8.51
N ILE A 19 -2.16 -23.07 8.62
CA ILE A 19 -1.10 -23.68 9.43
C ILE A 19 -0.92 -22.80 10.67
N LEU A 20 -1.36 -23.30 11.81
CA LEU A 20 -1.13 -22.67 13.12
C LEU A 20 0.14 -23.27 13.72
N LEU A 21 1.19 -22.47 13.84
CA LEU A 21 2.41 -22.90 14.51
C LEU A 21 2.22 -22.78 16.02
N GLY A 22 2.84 -23.64 16.81
CA GLY A 22 2.74 -23.64 18.25
C GLY A 22 3.70 -24.67 18.84
N PRO A 23 3.95 -24.65 20.17
CA PRO A 23 4.57 -25.79 20.82
C PRO A 23 3.78 -27.06 20.44
N ALA A 24 4.45 -28.21 20.35
CA ALA A 24 3.79 -29.48 20.05
C ALA A 24 2.64 -29.70 21.04
N HIS A 25 1.43 -29.33 20.64
CA HIS A 25 0.25 -29.61 21.43
C HIS A 25 0.02 -31.10 21.31
N SER A 26 0.33 -31.84 22.37
CA SER A 26 -0.44 -33.04 22.69
C SER A 26 -1.90 -32.58 22.67
N ALA A 27 -2.62 -32.94 21.62
CA ALA A 27 -4.00 -32.56 21.42
C ALA A 27 -4.87 -33.28 22.46
N GLN A 28 -4.85 -32.82 23.72
CA GLN A 28 -5.97 -33.02 24.62
C GLN A 28 -7.07 -32.10 24.10
N ARG A 29 -7.87 -32.66 23.18
CA ARG A 29 -9.13 -32.08 22.75
C ARG A 29 -9.98 -31.94 24.02
N ALA A 30 -10.07 -30.74 24.58
CA ALA A 30 -11.06 -30.46 25.61
C ALA A 30 -12.42 -30.92 25.03
N PRO A 31 -13.25 -31.66 25.78
CA PRO A 31 -14.56 -32.07 25.29
C PRO A 31 -15.30 -30.79 24.91
N GLN A 32 -15.54 -30.62 23.60
CA GLN A 32 -16.35 -29.49 23.16
C GLN A 32 -17.74 -29.66 23.78
N PRO A 33 -18.30 -28.62 24.42
CA PRO A 33 -19.72 -28.65 24.72
C PRO A 33 -20.43 -28.91 23.39
N SER A 34 -21.35 -29.88 23.37
CA SER A 34 -22.14 -30.26 22.21
C SER A 34 -23.10 -29.13 21.84
N ALA A 35 -22.55 -28.03 21.32
CA ALA A 35 -23.32 -27.05 20.60
C ALA A 35 -23.65 -27.67 19.23
N PRO A 36 -24.91 -27.58 18.76
CA PRO A 36 -25.22 -27.94 17.39
C PRO A 36 -24.28 -27.15 16.46
N PRO A 37 -23.81 -27.75 15.35
CA PRO A 37 -23.00 -27.02 14.39
C PRO A 37 -23.75 -25.73 14.03
N PRO A 38 -23.08 -24.55 14.01
CA PRO A 38 -23.72 -23.34 13.56
C PRO A 38 -24.35 -23.62 12.20
N ALA A 39 -25.61 -23.22 12.03
CA ALA A 39 -26.32 -23.41 10.77
C ALA A 39 -25.40 -22.97 9.63
N ALA A 40 -25.19 -23.86 8.65
CA ALA A 40 -24.38 -23.53 7.49
C ALA A 40 -24.89 -22.19 6.93
N PHE A 41 -24.01 -21.20 6.88
CA PHE A 41 -24.33 -19.90 6.29
C PHE A 41 -24.76 -20.14 4.85
N SER A 42 -26.06 -20.07 4.61
CA SER A 42 -26.65 -20.18 3.28
C SER A 42 -26.91 -18.74 2.82
N PRO A 43 -26.07 -18.18 1.94
CA PRO A 43 -26.25 -16.81 1.50
C PRO A 43 -27.62 -16.68 0.82
N GLN A 44 -28.47 -15.76 1.29
CA GLN A 44 -29.82 -15.55 0.74
C GLN A 44 -29.80 -14.99 -0.69
N ALA A 45 -28.63 -14.59 -1.20
CA ALA A 45 -28.38 -14.26 -2.58
C ALA A 45 -26.97 -14.75 -2.96
N PRO A 46 -26.73 -15.19 -4.22
CA PRO A 46 -25.38 -15.52 -4.66
C PRO A 46 -24.44 -14.33 -4.42
N PRO A 47 -23.21 -14.56 -3.95
CA PRO A 47 -22.24 -13.49 -3.78
C PRO A 47 -22.05 -12.77 -5.11
N LEU A 48 -22.09 -11.44 -5.08
CA LEU A 48 -21.83 -10.63 -6.26
C LEU A 48 -20.45 -11.00 -6.80
N THR A 49 -20.35 -11.18 -8.11
CA THR A 49 -19.05 -11.34 -8.74
C THR A 49 -18.22 -10.06 -8.56
N THR A 50 -16.91 -10.17 -8.60
CA THR A 50 -15.99 -9.01 -8.53
C THR A 50 -16.41 -7.92 -9.52
N GLU A 51 -16.84 -8.31 -10.71
CA GLU A 51 -17.29 -7.41 -11.78
C GLU A 51 -18.63 -6.74 -11.47
N GLN A 52 -19.58 -7.48 -10.89
CA GLN A 52 -20.87 -6.93 -10.43
C GLN A 52 -20.68 -5.93 -9.28
N LEU A 53 -19.76 -6.21 -8.35
CA LEU A 53 -19.48 -5.27 -7.25
C LEU A 53 -18.75 -4.02 -7.76
N ILE A 54 -17.79 -4.16 -8.70
CA ILE A 54 -17.14 -3.03 -9.37
C ILE A 54 -18.17 -2.17 -10.10
N GLN A 55 -19.09 -2.79 -10.84
CA GLN A 55 -20.17 -2.09 -11.55
C GLN A 55 -21.14 -1.40 -10.60
N GLN A 56 -21.49 -2.02 -9.48
CA GLN A 56 -22.38 -1.42 -8.47
C GLN A 56 -21.72 -0.21 -7.76
N VAL A 57 -20.42 -0.29 -7.49
CA VAL A 57 -19.63 0.84 -6.99
C VAL A 57 -19.54 1.95 -8.04
N ALA A 58 -19.29 1.61 -9.31
CA ALA A 58 -19.20 2.58 -10.41
C ALA A 58 -20.54 3.27 -10.71
N ALA A 59 -21.65 2.52 -10.76
CA ALA A 59 -22.99 2.99 -11.06
C ALA A 59 -23.56 3.94 -9.98
N SER A 60 -23.04 3.87 -8.75
CA SER A 60 -23.42 4.82 -7.69
C SER A 60 -22.94 6.26 -7.94
N SER A 61 -22.12 6.51 -8.97
CA SER A 61 -21.49 7.82 -9.24
C SER A 61 -22.38 8.87 -9.91
N ALA A 62 -23.62 8.54 -10.30
CA ALA A 62 -24.55 9.48 -10.95
C ALA A 62 -25.52 10.12 -9.94
N VAL A 63 -25.46 11.45 -9.81
CA VAL A 63 -26.25 12.23 -8.84
C VAL A 63 -27.56 12.71 -9.49
N ALA A 64 -28.70 12.45 -8.84
CA ALA A 64 -29.95 13.17 -9.05
C ALA A 64 -30.32 13.99 -7.78
N PRO A 65 -30.92 15.18 -7.90
CA PRO A 65 -31.23 16.03 -6.75
C PRO A 65 -32.59 15.68 -6.11
N GLY A 66 -32.57 15.35 -4.81
CA GLY A 66 -33.75 15.07 -3.98
C GLY A 66 -33.32 14.35 -2.70
N MET A 67 -33.45 15.01 -1.54
CA MET A 67 -32.76 14.67 -0.29
C MET A 67 -33.24 13.33 0.33
N SER A 68 -32.48 12.26 0.05
CA SER A 68 -32.36 11.03 0.84
C SER A 68 -30.86 10.79 1.05
N LEU A 69 -30.43 10.21 2.18
CA LEU A 69 -29.02 9.86 2.41
C LEU A 69 -28.47 9.17 1.15
N THR A 70 -27.41 9.70 0.54
CA THR A 70 -26.92 9.18 -0.73
C THR A 70 -26.55 7.69 -0.56
N PRO A 71 -26.70 6.83 -1.59
CA PRO A 71 -26.35 5.41 -1.51
C PRO A 71 -24.93 5.16 -0.97
N GLN A 72 -23.99 6.08 -1.21
CA GLN A 72 -22.63 6.03 -0.66
C GLN A 72 -22.59 6.10 0.88
N LEU A 73 -23.48 6.88 1.51
CA LEU A 73 -23.55 6.98 2.98
C LEU A 73 -24.20 5.72 3.59
N GLN A 74 -25.15 5.09 2.91
CA GLN A 74 -25.77 3.84 3.37
C GLN A 74 -24.75 2.69 3.40
N LEU A 75 -23.85 2.62 2.42
CA LEU A 75 -22.75 1.64 2.39
C LEU A 75 -21.78 1.79 3.57
N LEU A 76 -21.61 3.02 4.09
CA LEU A 76 -20.80 3.32 5.28
C LEU A 76 -21.48 3.00 6.61
N GLN A 77 -22.81 2.91 6.61
CA GLN A 77 -23.64 2.65 7.80
C GLN A 77 -24.09 1.18 7.92
N GLY A 78 -23.42 0.26 7.22
CA GLY A 78 -23.62 -1.18 7.40
C GLY A 78 -23.27 -1.65 8.83
N PRO A 79 -23.76 -2.82 9.25
CA PRO A 79 -23.47 -3.37 10.58
C PRO A 79 -21.97 -3.46 10.84
N ALA A 80 -21.60 -3.19 12.10
CA ALA A 80 -20.22 -3.26 12.55
C ALA A 80 -19.68 -4.69 12.41
N ALA A 81 -18.52 -4.83 11.77
CA ALA A 81 -17.78 -6.09 11.63
C ALA A 81 -16.62 -6.18 12.63
N ALA A 82 -15.96 -5.07 12.91
CA ALA A 82 -14.82 -5.01 13.83
C ALA A 82 -14.75 -3.66 14.55
N ILE A 83 -14.25 -3.69 15.80
CA ILE A 83 -13.84 -2.48 16.53
C ILE A 83 -12.35 -2.62 16.81
N LEU A 84 -11.55 -1.68 16.30
CA LEU A 84 -10.10 -1.71 16.46
C LEU A 84 -9.63 -0.48 17.23
N PHE A 85 -8.87 -0.71 18.30
CA PHE A 85 -8.39 0.38 19.13
C PHE A 85 -7.11 0.98 18.55
N THR A 86 -7.13 2.30 18.33
CA THR A 86 -5.93 3.07 18.02
C THR A 86 -5.34 3.61 19.31
N SER A 87 -4.01 3.67 19.41
CA SER A 87 -3.31 4.13 20.61
C SER A 87 -3.66 5.57 20.99
N GLY A 88 -4.10 6.39 20.03
CA GLY A 88 -4.58 7.76 20.24
C GLY A 88 -3.49 8.68 20.79
N THR A 89 -3.17 9.78 20.09
CA THR A 89 -2.17 10.77 20.54
C THR A 89 -2.55 11.53 21.83
N THR A 90 -3.68 11.19 22.46
CA THR A 90 -4.24 11.84 23.66
C THR A 90 -4.23 10.90 24.89
N GLY A 91 -3.62 9.72 24.78
CA GLY A 91 -3.45 8.77 25.90
C GLY A 91 -4.65 7.86 26.18
N ARG A 92 -5.82 8.12 25.59
CA ARG A 92 -6.98 7.21 25.63
C ARG A 92 -7.19 6.53 24.28
N PRO A 93 -7.14 5.19 24.20
CA PRO A 93 -7.39 4.48 22.97
C PRO A 93 -8.79 4.77 22.42
N LYS A 94 -8.89 4.99 21.09
CA LYS A 94 -10.18 5.20 20.41
C LYS A 94 -10.58 3.93 19.67
N GLY A 95 -11.77 3.42 19.93
CA GLY A 95 -12.31 2.25 19.21
C GLY A 95 -12.85 2.66 17.85
N VAL A 96 -12.19 2.27 16.76
CA VAL A 96 -12.65 2.53 15.39
C VAL A 96 -13.62 1.44 14.98
N THR A 97 -14.89 1.79 14.73
CA THR A 97 -15.90 0.86 14.25
C THR A 97 -15.85 0.75 12.72
N LEU A 98 -15.58 -0.45 12.21
CA LEU A 98 -15.51 -0.77 10.78
C LEU A 98 -16.67 -1.68 10.38
N SER A 99 -17.30 -1.38 9.24
CA SER A 99 -18.37 -2.20 8.67
C SER A 99 -17.83 -3.36 7.84
N HIS A 100 -18.69 -4.35 7.54
CA HIS A 100 -18.36 -5.41 6.59
C HIS A 100 -17.96 -4.84 5.23
N THR A 101 -18.71 -3.86 4.74
CA THR A 101 -18.44 -3.18 3.45
C THR A 101 -17.03 -2.59 3.43
N ALA A 102 -16.62 -1.90 4.50
CA ALA A 102 -15.30 -1.29 4.57
C ALA A 102 -14.17 -2.32 4.46
N LEU A 103 -14.27 -3.42 5.21
CA LEU A 103 -13.28 -4.50 5.18
C LEU A 103 -13.27 -5.25 3.83
N SER A 104 -14.44 -5.54 3.27
CA SER A 104 -14.56 -6.23 1.98
C SER A 104 -14.08 -5.37 0.81
N SER A 105 -14.45 -4.08 0.76
CA SER A 105 -13.97 -3.15 -0.26
C SER A 105 -12.45 -2.99 -0.22
N GLN A 106 -11.86 -2.86 0.97
CA GLN A 106 -10.40 -2.81 1.10
C GLN A 106 -9.71 -4.12 0.75
N SER A 107 -10.35 -5.26 1.00
CA SER A 107 -9.83 -6.58 0.60
C SER A 107 -9.74 -6.67 -0.93
N LEU A 108 -10.77 -6.22 -1.64
CA LEU A 108 -10.79 -6.16 -3.10
C LEU A 108 -9.75 -5.18 -3.66
N ALA A 109 -9.61 -4.00 -3.05
CA ALA A 109 -8.57 -3.05 -3.42
C ALA A 109 -7.17 -3.67 -3.28
N LYS A 110 -6.92 -4.42 -2.20
CA LYS A 110 -5.66 -5.15 -2.00
C LYS A 110 -5.47 -6.27 -3.01
N LEU A 111 -6.51 -7.04 -3.34
CA LEU A 111 -6.45 -8.05 -4.39
C LEU A 111 -6.03 -7.43 -5.72
N ALA A 112 -6.65 -6.32 -6.11
CA ALA A 112 -6.37 -5.63 -7.36
C ALA A 112 -4.95 -5.04 -7.43
N VAL A 113 -4.47 -4.45 -6.33
CA VAL A 113 -3.21 -3.71 -6.33
C VAL A 113 -2.01 -4.57 -5.95
N VAL A 114 -2.12 -5.39 -4.90
CA VAL A 114 -1.04 -6.28 -4.44
C VAL A 114 -1.00 -7.58 -5.24
N GLY A 115 -2.12 -7.96 -5.87
CA GLY A 115 -2.20 -9.16 -6.68
C GLY A 115 -2.24 -10.44 -5.86
N TYR A 116 -2.90 -10.44 -4.68
CA TYR A 116 -3.10 -11.69 -3.94
C TYR A 116 -3.96 -12.67 -4.75
N SER A 117 -3.63 -13.95 -4.69
CA SER A 117 -4.33 -15.01 -5.42
C SER A 117 -4.37 -16.31 -4.61
N SER A 118 -5.11 -17.29 -5.12
CA SER A 118 -5.21 -18.63 -4.50
C SER A 118 -3.89 -19.40 -4.50
N THR A 119 -2.88 -18.95 -5.26
CA THR A 119 -1.54 -19.55 -5.26
C THR A 119 -0.65 -19.00 -4.15
N ASP A 120 -1.12 -18.02 -3.38
CA ASP A 120 -0.32 -17.44 -2.31
C ASP A 120 -0.29 -18.29 -1.04
N THR A 121 0.87 -18.28 -0.39
CA THR A 121 1.04 -18.71 1.00
C THR A 121 1.41 -17.47 1.81
N TYR A 122 0.48 -16.98 2.62
CA TYR A 122 0.60 -15.75 3.40
C TYR A 122 1.13 -16.02 4.81
N LEU A 123 2.24 -15.40 5.18
CA LEU A 123 2.80 -15.46 6.54
C LEU A 123 2.31 -14.27 7.38
N HIS A 124 1.69 -14.58 8.50
CA HIS A 124 1.23 -13.57 9.47
C HIS A 124 2.40 -13.09 10.33
N LEU A 125 3.08 -12.04 9.86
CA LEU A 125 4.08 -11.31 10.64
C LEU A 125 3.41 -10.23 11.49
N ALA A 126 2.61 -9.37 10.85
CA ALA A 126 1.94 -8.26 11.52
C ALA A 126 0.78 -8.75 12.42
N PRO A 127 0.54 -8.10 13.58
CA PRO A 127 -0.52 -8.53 14.50
C PRO A 127 -1.93 -8.41 13.91
N LEU A 128 -2.77 -9.41 14.16
CA LEU A 128 -4.17 -9.46 13.71
C LEU A 128 -5.11 -8.51 14.47
N PHE A 129 -4.72 -8.02 15.65
CA PHE A 129 -5.47 -6.98 16.37
C PHE A 129 -5.24 -5.57 15.79
N HIS A 130 -4.30 -5.42 14.86
CA HIS A 130 -4.01 -4.17 14.17
C HIS A 130 -4.49 -4.25 12.71
N ILE A 131 -5.00 -3.14 12.17
CA ILE A 131 -5.61 -3.12 10.84
C ILE A 131 -4.64 -3.54 9.72
N GLY A 132 -3.36 -3.27 9.89
CA GLY A 132 -2.31 -3.65 8.93
C GLY A 132 -2.27 -5.17 8.71
N GLY A 133 -2.24 -5.96 9.79
CA GLY A 133 -2.26 -7.42 9.72
C GLY A 133 -3.63 -7.94 9.31
N LEU A 134 -4.70 -7.47 9.97
CA LEU A 134 -6.07 -7.94 9.75
C LEU A 134 -6.52 -7.76 8.29
N SER A 135 -6.30 -6.60 7.70
CA SER A 135 -6.79 -6.30 6.35
C SER A 135 -6.08 -7.13 5.26
N SER A 136 -4.78 -7.41 5.41
CA SER A 136 -4.08 -8.31 4.46
C SER A 136 -4.49 -9.77 4.67
N ALA A 137 -4.74 -10.18 5.92
CA ALA A 137 -5.28 -11.50 6.21
C ALA A 137 -6.64 -11.71 5.53
N LEU A 138 -7.58 -10.77 5.68
CA LEU A 138 -8.90 -10.83 5.04
C LEU A 138 -8.81 -10.84 3.50
N ALA A 139 -7.92 -10.04 2.91
CA ALA A 139 -7.68 -10.06 1.47
C ALA A 139 -7.17 -11.42 0.98
N CYS A 140 -6.25 -12.05 1.72
CA CYS A 140 -5.73 -13.39 1.39
C CYS A 140 -6.78 -14.49 1.57
N ILE A 141 -7.64 -14.39 2.59
CA ILE A 141 -8.80 -15.29 2.75
C ILE A 141 -9.72 -15.16 1.54
N MET A 142 -10.05 -13.93 1.13
CA MET A 142 -10.88 -13.66 -0.05
C MET A 142 -10.23 -14.19 -1.34
N ALA A 143 -8.91 -14.21 -1.40
CA ALA A 143 -8.15 -14.80 -2.51
C ALA A 143 -8.16 -16.33 -2.53
N HIS A 144 -8.62 -17.00 -1.47
CA HIS A 144 -8.41 -18.42 -1.20
C HIS A 144 -6.93 -18.81 -1.07
N ALA A 145 -6.10 -17.91 -0.51
CA ALA A 145 -4.71 -18.19 -0.22
C ALA A 145 -4.54 -19.09 1.02
N SER A 146 -3.39 -19.74 1.15
CA SER A 146 -3.00 -20.44 2.37
C SER A 146 -2.42 -19.47 3.39
N HIS A 147 -2.56 -19.80 4.68
CA HIS A 147 -2.09 -18.96 5.79
C HIS A 147 -1.14 -19.72 6.71
N VAL A 148 -0.03 -19.08 7.08
CA VAL A 148 0.91 -19.56 8.10
C VAL A 148 0.89 -18.57 9.26
N VAL A 149 0.48 -19.01 10.44
CA VAL A 149 0.30 -18.16 11.63
C VAL A 149 1.37 -18.49 12.66
N LEU A 150 2.16 -17.49 13.04
CA LEU A 150 3.08 -17.54 14.16
C LEU A 150 2.34 -17.11 15.45
N PRO A 151 2.47 -17.83 16.59
CA PRO A 151 1.92 -17.39 17.88
C PRO A 151 2.47 -16.04 18.33
N LYS A 152 3.76 -15.83 18.05
CA LYS A 152 4.51 -14.65 18.39
C LYS A 152 5.53 -14.40 17.28
N TYR A 153 5.71 -13.13 16.93
CA TYR A 153 6.75 -12.75 15.98
C TYR A 153 8.14 -13.07 16.54
N ASP A 154 8.93 -13.80 15.76
CA ASP A 154 10.36 -14.01 15.93
C ASP A 154 11.01 -14.01 14.54
N PRO A 155 12.07 -13.21 14.30
CA PRO A 155 12.63 -13.04 12.97
C PRO A 155 13.34 -14.31 12.45
N ARG A 156 13.96 -15.13 13.31
CA ARG A 156 14.62 -16.36 12.88
C ARG A 156 13.60 -17.43 12.51
N GLN A 157 12.58 -17.59 13.34
CA GLN A 157 11.46 -18.48 13.07
C GLN A 157 10.74 -18.05 11.80
N ALA A 158 10.47 -16.75 11.61
CA ALA A 158 9.87 -16.24 10.39
C ALA A 158 10.66 -16.64 9.13
N LEU A 159 11.99 -16.45 9.12
CA LEU A 159 12.85 -16.85 7.99
C LEU A 159 12.83 -18.38 7.75
N SER A 160 12.79 -19.18 8.81
CA SER A 160 12.68 -20.64 8.73
C SER A 160 11.35 -21.07 8.12
N GLU A 161 10.24 -20.52 8.60
CA GLU A 161 8.90 -20.86 8.14
C GLU A 161 8.62 -20.35 6.72
N MET A 162 9.22 -19.22 6.32
CA MET A 162 9.20 -18.76 4.94
C MET A 162 9.73 -19.83 3.98
N ARG A 163 10.85 -20.46 4.33
CA ARG A 163 11.44 -21.56 3.53
C ARG A 163 10.58 -22.81 3.62
N ARG A 164 10.24 -23.23 4.83
CA ARG A 164 9.52 -24.49 5.11
C ARG A 164 8.19 -24.56 4.39
N HIS A 165 7.46 -23.45 4.33
CA HIS A 165 6.12 -23.38 3.75
C HIS A 165 6.07 -22.72 2.38
N SER A 166 7.23 -22.35 1.81
CA SER A 166 7.30 -21.61 0.54
C SER A 166 6.38 -20.39 0.56
N VAL A 167 6.55 -19.55 1.59
CA VAL A 167 5.76 -18.33 1.78
C VAL A 167 5.96 -17.40 0.58
N THR A 168 4.87 -16.92 0.01
CA THR A 168 4.89 -16.04 -1.16
C THR A 168 4.66 -14.59 -0.79
N ALA A 169 3.93 -14.34 0.30
CA ALA A 169 3.46 -13.01 0.63
C ALA A 169 3.41 -12.75 2.14
N PHE A 170 3.67 -11.51 2.53
CA PHE A 170 3.42 -11.01 3.89
C PHE A 170 3.32 -9.48 3.89
N ILE A 171 2.76 -8.93 4.97
CA ILE A 171 2.89 -7.51 5.30
C ILE A 171 3.90 -7.35 6.43
N VAL A 172 4.72 -6.31 6.36
CA VAL A 172 5.75 -6.00 7.36
C VAL A 172 5.85 -4.50 7.57
N VAL A 173 6.39 -4.08 8.72
CA VAL A 173 6.71 -2.68 9.03
C VAL A 173 8.22 -2.50 9.08
N PRO A 174 8.77 -1.27 8.94
CA PRO A 174 10.22 -1.05 8.84
C PRO A 174 11.04 -1.67 9.98
N THR A 175 10.55 -1.62 11.22
CA THR A 175 11.24 -2.23 12.38
C THR A 175 11.36 -3.74 12.25
N MET A 176 10.26 -4.42 11.91
CA MET A 176 10.25 -5.87 11.68
C MET A 176 11.10 -6.26 10.47
N LEU A 177 11.08 -5.47 9.40
CA LEU A 177 11.94 -5.70 8.23
C LEU A 177 13.42 -5.60 8.60
N ARG A 178 13.80 -4.65 9.47
CA ARG A 178 15.16 -4.55 10.01
C ARG A 178 15.54 -5.78 10.83
N ASP A 179 14.64 -6.26 11.70
CA ASP A 179 14.89 -7.48 12.49
C ASP A 179 15.10 -8.71 11.58
N LEU A 180 14.30 -8.85 10.53
CA LEU A 180 14.48 -9.89 9.51
C LEU A 180 15.83 -9.75 8.81
N ALA A 181 16.22 -8.54 8.43
CA ALA A 181 17.50 -8.27 7.78
C ALA A 181 18.69 -8.66 8.66
N VAL A 182 18.66 -8.28 9.95
CA VAL A 182 19.69 -8.66 10.92
C VAL A 182 19.75 -10.19 11.07
N ALA A 183 18.61 -10.86 11.26
CA ALA A 183 18.56 -12.31 11.41
C ALA A 183 19.04 -13.05 10.15
N TRP A 184 18.72 -12.53 8.96
CA TRP A 184 19.16 -13.11 7.68
C TRP A 184 20.67 -12.93 7.49
N SER A 185 21.23 -11.75 7.77
CA SER A 185 22.67 -11.54 7.72
C SER A 185 23.44 -12.41 8.71
N GLN A 186 22.87 -12.72 9.88
CA GLN A 186 23.52 -13.59 10.88
C GLN A 186 23.57 -15.07 10.47
N GLN A 187 22.69 -15.54 9.58
CA GLN A 187 22.78 -16.89 9.01
C GLN A 187 24.12 -17.12 8.27
N ARG A 188 24.75 -16.05 7.78
CA ARG A 188 26.13 -16.06 7.26
C ARG A 188 27.14 -16.49 8.32
N THR A 189 27.06 -15.91 9.52
CA THR A 189 28.04 -16.12 10.59
C THR A 189 27.96 -17.54 11.12
N ASP A 190 26.74 -18.06 11.27
CA ASP A 190 26.50 -19.44 11.72
C ASP A 190 27.05 -20.45 10.70
N ALA A 191 26.81 -20.23 9.39
CA ALA A 191 27.31 -21.11 8.33
C ALA A 191 28.84 -21.01 8.10
N ALA A 192 29.42 -19.81 8.17
CA ALA A 192 30.87 -19.59 8.03
C ALA A 192 31.67 -20.16 9.21
N SER A 193 31.06 -20.25 10.40
CA SER A 193 31.66 -20.96 11.54
C SER A 193 31.74 -22.48 11.34
N GLN A 194 30.96 -23.05 10.40
CA GLN A 194 30.88 -24.48 10.13
C GLN A 194 31.65 -24.93 8.88
N LEU A 195 32.05 -24.04 7.97
CA LEU A 195 32.74 -24.40 6.72
C LEU A 195 33.86 -23.39 6.36
N GLN A 196 35.09 -23.88 6.14
CA GLN A 196 36.29 -23.11 5.70
C GLN A 196 36.23 -22.65 4.21
N GLY A 197 35.07 -22.22 3.71
CA GLY A 197 34.86 -21.82 2.31
C GLY A 197 34.42 -20.37 2.16
N GLY A 198 34.99 -19.66 1.18
CA GLY A 198 34.85 -18.22 0.94
C GLY A 198 33.40 -17.68 0.83
N ALA A 199 33.26 -16.40 1.18
CA ALA A 199 31.99 -15.72 1.46
C ALA A 199 31.05 -15.56 0.24
N SER A 200 29.97 -16.34 0.22
CA SER A 200 28.72 -15.95 -0.46
C SER A 200 27.76 -15.30 0.54
N GLN A 201 26.94 -14.34 0.07
CA GLN A 201 25.82 -13.79 0.85
C GLN A 201 24.85 -14.92 1.25
N PRO A 202 24.04 -14.78 2.33
CA PRO A 202 23.00 -15.76 2.63
C PRO A 202 22.07 -15.93 1.42
N GLU A 203 21.56 -17.14 1.21
CA GLU A 203 20.68 -17.41 0.07
C GLU A 203 19.39 -16.56 0.15
N PRO A 204 19.05 -15.84 -0.94
CA PRO A 204 17.79 -15.09 -1.03
C PRO A 204 16.57 -16.00 -0.88
N LEU A 205 15.49 -15.47 -0.32
CA LEU A 205 14.20 -16.12 -0.18
C LEU A 205 13.37 -15.94 -1.47
N THR A 206 13.75 -16.64 -2.52
CA THR A 206 13.11 -16.58 -3.86
C THR A 206 11.67 -17.10 -3.89
N CYS A 207 11.23 -17.81 -2.85
CA CYS A 207 9.82 -18.18 -2.68
C CYS A 207 8.90 -16.97 -2.45
N VAL A 208 9.43 -15.87 -1.89
CA VAL A 208 8.67 -14.65 -1.63
C VAL A 208 8.55 -13.84 -2.91
N SER A 209 7.30 -13.56 -3.30
CA SER A 209 6.96 -12.81 -4.52
C SER A 209 6.32 -11.45 -4.22
N LYS A 210 5.78 -11.23 -3.02
CA LYS A 210 5.05 -10.01 -2.63
C LYS A 210 5.41 -9.57 -1.22
N VAL A 211 5.99 -8.37 -1.09
CA VAL A 211 6.26 -7.74 0.21
C VAL A 211 5.51 -6.42 0.29
N LEU A 212 4.55 -6.34 1.21
CA LEU A 212 3.81 -5.11 1.48
C LEU A 212 4.37 -4.41 2.72
N LEU A 213 4.89 -3.21 2.56
CA LEU A 213 5.40 -2.35 3.63
C LEU A 213 4.31 -1.40 4.10
N GLY A 214 4.03 -1.41 5.40
CA GLY A 214 3.06 -0.52 6.03
C GLY A 214 3.66 0.34 7.13
N ALA A 215 2.85 1.27 7.64
CA ALA A 215 3.08 2.05 8.86
C ALA A 215 4.28 3.02 8.88
N GLY A 216 4.86 3.39 7.73
CA GLY A 216 5.84 4.48 7.66
C GLY A 216 6.77 4.42 6.46
N ALA A 217 7.62 5.44 6.35
CA ALA A 217 8.69 5.48 5.37
C ALA A 217 9.74 4.39 5.69
N THR A 218 10.29 3.77 4.65
CA THR A 218 11.36 2.79 4.77
C THR A 218 12.67 3.44 4.32
N PRO A 219 13.73 3.45 5.15
CA PRO A 219 15.02 3.99 4.75
C PRO A 219 15.56 3.30 3.48
N PRO A 220 16.17 4.02 2.53
CA PRO A 220 16.66 3.45 1.28
C PRO A 220 17.57 2.23 1.46
N GLN A 221 18.47 2.27 2.45
CA GLN A 221 19.39 1.16 2.73
C GLN A 221 18.68 -0.11 3.21
N LEU A 222 17.58 0.05 3.96
CA LEU A 222 16.76 -1.08 4.39
C LEU A 222 15.98 -1.67 3.20
N LEU A 223 15.53 -0.81 2.27
CA LEU A 223 14.89 -1.26 1.03
C LEU A 223 15.87 -2.04 0.13
N ASP A 224 17.11 -1.59 0.00
CA ASP A 224 18.15 -2.30 -0.75
C ASP A 224 18.45 -3.67 -0.13
N THR A 225 18.49 -3.75 1.20
CA THR A 225 18.67 -5.02 1.91
C THR A 225 17.47 -5.95 1.69
N ALA A 226 16.24 -5.43 1.79
CA ALA A 226 15.03 -6.20 1.50
C ALA A 226 14.99 -6.70 0.04
N ALA A 227 15.46 -5.90 -0.90
CA ALA A 227 15.58 -6.26 -2.30
C ALA A 227 16.59 -7.40 -2.54
N ALA A 228 17.68 -7.45 -1.77
CA ALA A 228 18.63 -8.56 -1.83
C ALA A 228 18.05 -9.83 -1.17
N MET A 229 17.37 -9.69 -0.03
CA MET A 229 16.73 -10.80 0.69
C MET A 229 15.60 -11.45 -0.10
N PHE A 230 14.76 -10.65 -0.74
CA PHE A 230 13.56 -11.08 -1.46
C PHE A 230 13.71 -10.78 -2.95
N ALA A 231 14.75 -11.35 -3.57
CA ALA A 231 15.16 -11.02 -4.94
C ALA A 231 14.04 -11.19 -6.00
N SER A 232 13.08 -12.10 -5.75
CA SER A 232 11.95 -12.38 -6.63
C SER A 232 10.69 -11.57 -6.31
N ALA A 233 10.73 -10.71 -5.29
CA ALA A 233 9.55 -10.02 -4.81
C ALA A 233 9.30 -8.67 -5.49
N THR A 234 8.02 -8.37 -5.72
CA THR A 234 7.56 -6.99 -5.84
C THR A 234 7.47 -6.41 -4.42
N ILE A 235 8.15 -5.30 -4.17
CA ILE A 235 8.11 -4.59 -2.89
C ILE A 235 7.26 -3.34 -3.07
N MET A 236 6.20 -3.24 -2.27
CA MET A 236 5.23 -2.15 -2.33
C MET A 236 5.15 -1.45 -0.98
N SER A 237 5.01 -0.13 -0.99
CA SER A 237 4.61 0.66 0.17
C SER A 237 3.10 0.89 0.13
N ALA A 238 2.49 0.99 1.31
CA ALA A 238 1.09 1.33 1.45
C ALA A 238 0.87 2.30 2.61
N TYR A 239 0.17 3.39 2.32
CA TYR A 239 -0.23 4.38 3.33
C TYR A 239 -1.72 4.22 3.65
N GLY A 240 -2.05 4.29 4.93
CA GLY A 240 -3.39 4.02 5.43
C GLY A 240 -3.50 4.28 6.93
N MET A 241 -4.70 4.10 7.44
CA MET A 241 -5.02 4.28 8.86
C MET A 241 -6.16 3.36 9.26
N THR A 242 -6.32 3.10 10.56
CA THR A 242 -7.39 2.23 11.07
C THR A 242 -8.77 2.74 10.68
N GLU A 243 -8.97 4.05 10.74
CA GLU A 243 -10.19 4.74 10.33
C GLU A 243 -10.52 4.61 8.84
N ALA A 244 -9.58 4.18 8.02
CA ALA A 244 -9.74 3.92 6.59
C ALA A 244 -9.79 2.42 6.27
N ALA A 245 -9.99 1.57 7.29
CA ALA A 245 -10.06 0.11 7.23
C ALA A 245 -8.83 -0.63 6.67
N SER A 246 -7.85 0.06 6.07
CA SER A 246 -6.62 -0.49 5.48
C SER A 246 -5.80 0.65 4.83
N SER A 247 -5.13 0.33 3.72
CA SER A 247 -4.34 1.18 2.86
C SER A 247 -5.19 1.99 1.87
N MET A 248 -5.06 3.30 1.90
CA MET A 248 -5.70 4.25 0.99
C MET A 248 -4.89 4.44 -0.30
N THR A 249 -3.55 4.39 -0.21
CA THR A 249 -2.65 4.52 -1.37
C THR A 249 -1.59 3.43 -1.38
N PHE A 250 -1.07 3.17 -2.59
CA PHE A 250 -0.02 2.18 -2.81
C PHE A 250 1.04 2.71 -3.77
N LEU A 251 2.30 2.34 -3.52
CA LEU A 251 3.45 2.67 -4.36
C LEU A 251 4.31 1.44 -4.55
N THR A 252 4.57 1.03 -5.79
CA THR A 252 5.59 0.00 -6.07
C THR A 252 6.97 0.63 -5.91
N LEU A 253 7.71 0.18 -4.90
CA LEU A 253 9.08 0.63 -4.63
C LEU A 253 10.09 -0.14 -5.47
N ARG A 254 9.82 -1.42 -5.71
CA ARG A 254 10.67 -2.30 -6.52
C ARG A 254 9.83 -3.36 -7.23
N SER A 255 10.12 -3.56 -8.51
CA SER A 255 9.66 -4.73 -9.26
C SER A 255 10.75 -5.80 -9.30
N PRO A 256 10.40 -7.08 -9.39
CA PRO A 256 11.39 -8.14 -9.56
C PRO A 256 12.20 -7.90 -10.83
N SER A 257 13.50 -8.14 -10.75
CA SER A 257 14.35 -8.18 -11.94
C SER A 257 13.90 -9.35 -12.80
N LEU A 258 13.28 -9.08 -13.95
CA LEU A 258 13.00 -10.12 -14.95
C LEU A 258 14.34 -10.79 -15.29
N PRO A 259 14.44 -12.13 -15.29
CA PRO A 259 15.62 -12.77 -15.85
C PRO A 259 15.74 -12.30 -17.29
N SER A 260 16.92 -11.77 -17.65
CA SER A 260 17.22 -11.36 -19.02
C SER A 260 16.94 -12.55 -19.93
N ARG A 261 15.88 -12.44 -20.74
CA ARG A 261 15.63 -13.39 -21.81
C ARG A 261 16.90 -13.35 -22.67
N PRO A 262 17.59 -14.48 -22.93
CA PRO A 262 18.72 -14.47 -23.84
C PRO A 262 18.19 -13.92 -25.16
N SER A 263 18.74 -12.78 -25.59
CA SER A 263 18.48 -12.22 -26.90
C SER A 263 18.76 -13.34 -27.90
N PRO A 264 17.83 -13.68 -28.82
CA PRO A 264 18.16 -14.60 -29.89
C PRO A 264 19.36 -14.00 -30.62
N SER A 265 20.50 -14.70 -30.58
CA SER A 265 21.68 -14.34 -31.32
C SER A 265 21.31 -14.38 -32.80
N ILE A 266 21.03 -13.22 -33.38
CA ILE A 266 20.95 -13.08 -34.83
C ILE A 266 22.39 -13.20 -35.32
N SER A 267 22.75 -14.39 -35.79
CA SER A 267 23.97 -14.58 -36.56
C SER A 267 23.88 -13.71 -37.83
N PRO A 268 24.93 -12.95 -38.18
CA PRO A 268 24.89 -12.10 -39.36
C PRO A 268 24.99 -12.99 -40.61
N SER A 269 23.87 -13.18 -41.31
CA SER A 269 23.87 -13.72 -42.67
C SER A 269 24.38 -12.66 -43.65
N HIS A 270 25.34 -13.06 -44.48
CA HIS A 270 26.04 -12.28 -45.49
C HIS A 270 25.16 -11.37 -46.38
N PRO A 271 25.68 -10.23 -46.86
CA PRO A 271 24.97 -9.35 -47.77
C PRO A 271 25.07 -9.88 -49.21
N HIS A 272 23.93 -10.19 -49.82
CA HIS A 272 23.83 -10.23 -51.28
C HIS A 272 23.21 -8.94 -51.79
N SER A 273 24.02 -8.22 -52.56
CA SER A 273 23.70 -7.08 -53.38
C SER A 273 22.77 -7.44 -54.54
N SER A 274 21.72 -6.66 -54.77
CA SER A 274 21.27 -6.35 -56.13
C SER A 274 20.45 -5.06 -56.16
N GLN A 275 20.74 -4.28 -57.19
CA GLN A 275 20.55 -2.85 -57.37
C GLN A 275 19.11 -2.43 -57.74
N HIS A 276 18.92 -1.12 -57.59
CA HIS A 276 17.87 -0.23 -58.09
C HIS A 276 17.22 -0.57 -59.45
N SER A 277 15.92 -0.25 -59.56
CA SER A 277 15.42 0.67 -60.60
C SER A 277 14.02 1.21 -60.25
N ALA A 278 13.82 2.48 -60.57
CA ALA A 278 12.63 3.27 -60.28
C ALA A 278 11.61 3.20 -61.43
N SER A 279 10.32 3.30 -61.12
CA SER A 279 9.35 3.98 -62.00
C SER A 279 8.10 4.40 -61.23
N SER A 280 7.64 5.61 -61.58
CA SER A 280 6.52 6.35 -61.03
C SER A 280 5.20 6.08 -61.76
N SER A 281 4.11 5.91 -61.02
CA SER A 281 2.73 6.33 -61.36
C SER A 281 1.91 6.17 -60.06
N GLY A 282 1.15 7.14 -59.57
CA GLY A 282 0.14 7.94 -60.25
C GLY A 282 -1.22 7.28 -60.06
N GLY A 283 -1.88 7.49 -58.92
CA GLY A 283 -3.17 6.86 -58.63
C GLY A 283 -3.83 7.36 -57.35
N SER A 284 -4.57 8.46 -57.48
CA SER A 284 -5.54 8.97 -56.51
C SER A 284 -6.70 8.00 -56.32
N GLY A 285 -7.03 7.68 -55.07
CA GLY A 285 -8.16 6.81 -54.73
C GLY A 285 -8.63 7.06 -53.31
N SER A 286 -9.55 8.00 -53.15
CA SER A 286 -10.30 8.24 -51.91
C SER A 286 -11.34 7.14 -51.73
N SER A 287 -11.33 6.44 -50.59
CA SER A 287 -12.51 5.72 -50.11
C SER A 287 -12.52 5.62 -48.58
N ASN A 288 -13.60 6.15 -48.01
CA ASN A 288 -14.03 6.00 -46.63
C ASN A 288 -14.40 4.54 -46.36
N GLY A 289 -13.92 3.99 -45.24
CA GLY A 289 -14.39 2.71 -44.68
C GLY A 289 -14.11 2.68 -43.19
N GLY A 290 -15.16 2.74 -42.39
CA GLY A 290 -15.10 2.87 -40.93
C GLY A 290 -14.42 1.69 -40.24
N ALA A 291 -13.60 2.01 -39.24
CA ALA A 291 -13.08 1.06 -38.27
C ALA A 291 -13.75 1.34 -36.91
N GLY A 292 -14.54 0.38 -36.44
CA GLY A 292 -15.05 0.36 -35.07
C GLY A 292 -13.90 0.21 -34.06
N PRO A 293 -14.09 0.62 -32.79
CA PRO A 293 -13.04 0.52 -31.80
C PRO A 293 -12.90 -0.95 -31.37
N SER A 294 -11.79 -1.57 -31.77
CA SER A 294 -11.32 -2.81 -31.17
C SER A 294 -10.84 -2.53 -29.76
N SER A 295 -11.47 -3.21 -28.80
CA SER A 295 -11.11 -3.25 -27.39
C SER A 295 -9.74 -3.91 -27.20
N SER A 296 -8.70 -3.10 -26.98
CA SER A 296 -7.42 -3.58 -26.44
C SER A 296 -7.40 -3.35 -24.93
N GLY A 297 -7.29 -4.47 -24.20
CA GLY A 297 -7.25 -4.50 -22.74
C GLY A 297 -6.09 -3.67 -22.19
N ASN A 298 -6.44 -2.79 -21.26
CA ASN A 298 -5.50 -1.91 -20.59
C ASN A 298 -4.74 -2.69 -19.51
N GLY A 299 -3.70 -3.41 -19.92
CA GLY A 299 -2.67 -3.90 -19.01
C GLY A 299 -1.81 -2.73 -18.56
N GLY A 300 -2.24 -2.04 -17.50
CA GLY A 300 -1.50 -0.91 -16.92
C GLY A 300 -0.15 -1.37 -16.39
N THR A 301 0.90 -1.18 -17.18
CA THR A 301 2.28 -1.24 -16.72
C THR A 301 2.50 -0.12 -15.72
N ALA A 302 2.74 -0.47 -14.46
CA ALA A 302 3.20 0.47 -13.46
C ALA A 302 4.54 1.06 -13.92
N VAL A 303 4.53 2.33 -14.34
CA VAL A 303 5.75 3.08 -14.60
C VAL A 303 6.46 3.26 -13.26
N PRO A 304 7.71 2.77 -13.11
CA PRO A 304 8.45 3.03 -11.89
C PRO A 304 8.76 4.52 -11.79
N CYS A 305 8.57 5.12 -10.62
CA CYS A 305 9.06 6.46 -10.27
C CYS A 305 10.59 6.50 -10.14
N SER A 306 11.31 5.82 -11.03
CA SER A 306 12.76 5.90 -11.19
C SER A 306 13.19 6.75 -12.39
N GLY A 307 12.23 7.32 -13.14
CA GLY A 307 12.50 8.31 -14.19
C GLY A 307 12.24 9.73 -13.70
N SER A 308 13.31 10.51 -13.52
CA SER A 308 13.38 11.99 -13.52
C SER A 308 12.03 12.71 -13.30
N GLY A 309 11.65 12.94 -12.04
CA GLY A 309 10.45 13.70 -11.72
C GLY A 309 10.54 14.26 -10.31
N SER A 310 10.85 15.55 -10.21
CA SER A 310 10.78 16.43 -9.03
C SER A 310 10.76 15.71 -7.67
N VAL A 311 11.93 15.58 -7.04
CA VAL A 311 11.99 15.37 -5.59
C VAL A 311 11.40 16.63 -4.96
N PHE A 312 10.20 16.53 -4.39
CA PHE A 312 9.64 17.62 -3.60
C PHE A 312 10.32 17.57 -2.23
N GLU A 313 11.25 18.50 -2.02
CA GLU A 313 12.02 18.62 -0.78
C GLU A 313 11.10 18.57 0.44
N GLY A 314 11.38 17.67 1.39
CA GLY A 314 10.62 17.46 2.63
C GLY A 314 9.27 16.74 2.50
N ALA A 315 8.94 16.16 1.34
CA ALA A 315 7.72 15.37 1.16
C ALA A 315 8.01 13.94 0.67
N THR A 316 7.25 12.96 1.15
CA THR A 316 7.36 11.56 0.76
C THR A 316 6.18 11.15 -0.11
N CYS A 317 6.44 10.64 -1.31
CA CYS A 317 5.40 10.04 -2.15
C CYS A 317 4.89 8.75 -1.50
N VAL A 318 3.59 8.69 -1.25
CA VAL A 318 2.91 7.50 -0.71
C VAL A 318 2.05 6.78 -1.75
N GLY A 319 2.17 7.19 -3.02
CA GLY A 319 1.62 6.50 -4.16
C GLY A 319 0.21 6.95 -4.55
N TRP A 320 -0.49 6.07 -5.26
CA TRP A 320 -1.77 6.39 -5.89
C TRP A 320 -2.95 5.84 -5.09
N PRO A 321 -4.12 6.53 -5.13
CA PRO A 321 -5.33 6.03 -4.50
C PRO A 321 -5.68 4.61 -4.95
N ALA A 322 -6.06 3.78 -3.99
CA ALA A 322 -6.58 2.45 -4.25
C ALA A 322 -7.93 2.51 -5.00
N PRO A 323 -8.34 1.44 -5.70
CA PRO A 323 -9.66 1.38 -6.32
C PRO A 323 -10.79 1.66 -5.31
N GLY A 324 -11.72 2.55 -5.66
CA GLY A 324 -12.82 2.97 -4.78
C GLY A 324 -12.46 4.04 -3.74
N THR A 325 -11.21 4.51 -3.72
CA THR A 325 -10.73 5.55 -2.79
C THR A 325 -10.64 6.90 -3.50
N ALA A 326 -11.40 7.88 -3.02
CA ALA A 326 -11.21 9.28 -3.36
C ALA A 326 -10.28 9.94 -2.35
N ILE A 327 -9.35 10.77 -2.85
CA ILE A 327 -8.46 11.59 -2.04
C ILE A 327 -8.61 13.05 -2.47
N ARG A 328 -8.64 13.95 -1.50
CA ARG A 328 -8.55 15.39 -1.73
C ARG A 328 -7.70 16.04 -0.65
N VAL A 329 -7.24 17.24 -0.94
CA VAL A 329 -6.45 18.06 -0.01
C VAL A 329 -7.26 19.32 0.27
N VAL A 330 -7.49 19.59 1.55
CA VAL A 330 -8.24 20.77 2.02
C VAL A 330 -7.25 21.72 2.68
N PRO A 331 -7.20 23.01 2.30
CA PRO A 331 -6.31 23.97 2.95
C PRO A 331 -6.43 23.93 4.46
N LEU A 332 -5.31 24.05 5.15
CA LEU A 332 -5.34 24.26 6.60
C LEU A 332 -5.99 25.63 6.86
N GLU A 333 -6.99 25.65 7.74
CA GLU A 333 -7.60 26.91 8.20
C GLU A 333 -6.48 27.84 8.69
N PRO A 334 -6.42 29.10 8.23
CA PRO A 334 -5.46 30.05 8.76
C PRO A 334 -5.69 30.18 10.26
N GLY A 335 -4.68 29.83 11.06
CA GLY A 335 -4.65 30.24 12.46
C GLY A 335 -4.84 31.75 12.52
N THR A 336 -5.75 32.21 13.37
CA THR A 336 -6.10 33.61 13.62
C THR A 336 -4.86 34.51 13.63
N GLN A 337 -4.60 35.21 12.53
CA GLN A 337 -3.60 36.26 12.45
C GLN A 337 -4.33 37.61 12.64
N PRO A 338 -4.00 38.41 13.67
CA PRO A 338 -4.57 39.73 13.81
C PRO A 338 -3.91 40.69 12.81
N GLY A 339 -4.73 41.24 11.91
CA GLY A 339 -4.54 42.53 11.27
C GLY A 339 -3.35 42.71 10.31
N SER A 340 -3.60 42.63 9.02
CA SER A 340 -3.02 43.59 8.07
C SER A 340 -3.95 43.83 6.88
N SER A 341 -4.76 44.88 7.03
CA SER A 341 -5.42 45.57 5.94
C SER A 341 -4.35 46.15 5.00
N GLY A 342 -4.39 45.82 3.71
CA GLY A 342 -3.40 46.29 2.74
C GLY A 342 -3.88 46.23 1.29
N ILE A 343 -4.71 47.22 0.94
CA ILE A 343 -4.86 47.93 -0.34
C ILE A 343 -4.44 47.22 -1.65
N SER A 344 -5.42 47.13 -2.56
CA SER A 344 -5.35 46.81 -4.00
C SER A 344 -4.28 47.62 -4.77
N GLY A 345 -3.50 46.92 -5.60
CA GLY A 345 -2.65 47.50 -6.65
C GLY A 345 -2.85 46.79 -8.00
N SER A 346 -3.13 47.57 -9.03
CA SER A 346 -3.49 47.20 -10.40
C SER A 346 -2.35 46.61 -11.25
N GLY A 347 -2.67 45.57 -12.03
CA GLY A 347 -2.27 45.38 -13.43
C GLY A 347 -0.79 45.29 -13.81
N SER A 348 -0.33 44.07 -14.11
CA SER A 348 0.46 43.83 -15.33
C SER A 348 0.27 42.38 -15.81
N ALA A 349 0.08 42.21 -17.12
CA ALA A 349 -0.03 40.91 -17.76
C ALA A 349 1.35 40.23 -17.77
N GLN A 350 1.50 39.14 -17.02
CA GLN A 350 2.68 38.27 -17.08
C GLN A 350 2.37 36.96 -17.81
N GLN A 351 3.36 36.53 -18.59
CA GLN A 351 3.39 35.37 -19.49
C GLN A 351 2.98 34.05 -18.80
N PRO A 352 2.38 33.10 -19.55
CA PRO A 352 1.92 31.84 -18.98
C PRO A 352 3.04 30.80 -18.90
N THR A 353 3.91 30.85 -17.88
CA THR A 353 4.87 29.76 -17.59
C THR A 353 5.20 29.62 -16.10
N GLN A 354 4.19 29.62 -15.23
CA GLN A 354 4.34 29.01 -13.90
C GLN A 354 3.19 28.03 -13.69
N ALA A 355 3.52 26.74 -13.56
CA ALA A 355 2.60 25.75 -13.06
C ALA A 355 2.07 26.26 -11.71
N LYS A 356 0.74 26.29 -11.55
CA LYS A 356 0.10 26.70 -10.29
C LYS A 356 0.74 25.89 -9.15
N PRO A 357 1.22 26.54 -8.07
CA PRO A 357 1.83 25.81 -6.95
C PRO A 357 0.86 24.75 -6.43
N LEU A 358 1.39 23.56 -6.14
CA LEU A 358 0.60 22.45 -5.60
C LEU A 358 -0.02 22.91 -4.27
N GLN A 359 -1.33 22.76 -4.15
CA GLN A 359 -2.06 23.20 -2.96
C GLN A 359 -1.82 22.21 -1.82
N GLU A 360 -1.05 22.65 -0.83
CA GLU A 360 -0.82 21.90 0.41
C GLU A 360 -2.02 22.06 1.36
N GLY A 361 -2.29 21.01 2.14
CA GLY A 361 -3.34 21.03 3.14
C GLY A 361 -3.53 19.69 3.83
N GLU A 362 -4.62 19.57 4.58
CA GLU A 362 -5.02 18.32 5.22
C GLU A 362 -5.57 17.33 4.19
N VAL A 363 -5.03 16.12 4.22
CA VAL A 363 -5.48 14.99 3.42
C VAL A 363 -6.82 14.51 3.94
N CYS A 364 -7.78 14.39 3.04
CA CYS A 364 -9.10 13.80 3.30
C CYS A 364 -9.33 12.63 2.35
N THR A 365 -9.93 11.56 2.85
CA THR A 365 -10.33 10.40 2.05
C THR A 365 -11.84 10.20 2.07
N ARG A 366 -12.39 9.57 1.03
CA ARG A 366 -13.78 9.13 0.99
C ARG A 366 -13.89 7.87 0.14
N GLY A 367 -14.73 6.94 0.57
CA GLY A 367 -15.01 5.70 -0.12
C GLY A 367 -15.61 4.70 0.85
N PRO A 368 -16.04 3.51 0.40
CA PRO A 368 -16.69 2.52 1.25
C PRO A 368 -15.81 2.01 2.40
N HIS A 369 -14.51 2.28 2.34
CA HIS A 369 -13.48 1.91 3.31
C HIS A 369 -13.43 2.77 4.57
N THR A 370 -14.06 3.94 4.60
CA THR A 370 -14.02 4.81 5.78
C THR A 370 -14.79 4.21 6.95
N LEU A 371 -14.34 4.48 8.18
CA LEU A 371 -15.01 4.06 9.40
C LEU A 371 -16.48 4.49 9.42
N SER A 372 -17.28 3.73 10.17
CA SER A 372 -18.66 4.10 10.44
C SER A 372 -18.73 5.18 11.53
N HIS A 373 -17.98 4.99 12.63
CA HIS A 373 -17.88 5.91 13.76
C HIS A 373 -16.77 5.44 14.73
N TYR A 374 -16.44 6.27 15.71
CA TYR A 374 -15.71 5.82 16.90
C TYR A 374 -16.69 5.28 17.96
N TRP A 375 -16.41 4.08 18.47
CA TRP A 375 -17.16 3.41 19.53
C TRP A 375 -17.30 4.30 20.76
N ASP A 376 -18.55 4.52 21.19
CA ASP A 376 -18.92 5.35 22.34
C ASP A 376 -18.31 6.78 22.29
N ASN A 377 -18.07 7.30 21.09
CA ASN A 377 -17.45 8.62 20.92
C ASN A 377 -18.01 9.40 19.71
N PRO A 378 -19.28 9.86 19.78
CA PRO A 378 -19.91 10.60 18.69
C PRO A 378 -19.25 11.96 18.44
N GLN A 379 -18.67 12.59 19.46
CA GLN A 379 -18.00 13.89 19.33
C GLN A 379 -16.74 13.79 18.47
N GLU A 380 -15.87 12.80 18.73
CA GLU A 380 -14.69 12.57 17.89
C GLU A 380 -15.08 12.11 16.49
N THR A 381 -16.17 11.34 16.36
CA THR A 381 -16.69 10.93 15.05
C THR A 381 -17.05 12.15 14.21
N ALA A 382 -17.81 13.09 14.77
CA ALA A 382 -18.24 14.30 14.06
C ALA A 382 -17.07 15.23 13.67
N LYS A 383 -15.94 15.18 14.40
CA LYS A 383 -14.74 15.96 14.09
C LYS A 383 -14.01 15.46 12.85
N VAL A 384 -13.95 14.14 12.67
CA VAL A 384 -13.15 13.51 11.60
C VAL A 384 -13.99 13.13 10.39
N LEU A 385 -15.26 12.76 10.57
CA LEU A 385 -16.13 12.30 9.50
C LEU A 385 -17.19 13.36 9.18
N SER A 386 -17.06 13.98 8.02
CA SER A 386 -18.04 14.97 7.55
C SER A 386 -19.37 14.35 7.15
N ARG A 387 -20.43 15.17 7.09
CA ARG A 387 -21.77 14.76 6.61
C ARG A 387 -21.79 14.19 5.19
N HIS A 388 -20.78 14.48 4.38
CA HIS A 388 -20.65 13.99 3.00
C HIS A 388 -19.71 12.77 2.88
N GLY A 389 -19.34 12.14 4.00
CA GLY A 389 -18.52 10.92 4.04
C GLY A 389 -17.03 11.15 3.85
N TRP A 390 -16.55 12.40 3.83
CA TRP A 390 -15.11 12.67 3.86
C TRP A 390 -14.57 12.50 5.26
N LEU A 391 -13.57 11.62 5.39
CA LEU A 391 -12.75 11.37 6.56
C LEU A 391 -11.50 12.24 6.50
N ARG A 392 -11.28 13.06 7.53
CA ARG A 392 -10.06 13.83 7.77
C ARG A 392 -8.99 12.93 8.39
N THR A 393 -7.81 12.84 7.76
CA THR A 393 -6.76 11.91 8.23
C THR A 393 -5.88 12.51 9.33
N GLY A 394 -5.84 13.85 9.43
CA GLY A 394 -4.88 14.60 10.25
C GLY A 394 -3.47 14.66 9.66
N ASP A 395 -3.28 14.17 8.44
CA ASP A 395 -2.01 14.21 7.71
C ASP A 395 -1.98 15.39 6.75
N VAL A 396 -0.81 16.02 6.61
CA VAL A 396 -0.60 17.17 5.73
C VAL A 396 0.16 16.71 4.49
N GLY A 397 -0.28 17.18 3.32
CA GLY A 397 0.31 16.80 2.05
C GLY A 397 -0.32 17.51 0.86
N PHE A 398 0.02 17.03 -0.33
CA PHE A 398 -0.53 17.51 -1.60
C PHE A 398 -0.65 16.35 -2.60
N VAL A 399 -1.44 16.55 -3.66
CA VAL A 399 -1.54 15.61 -4.80
C VAL A 399 -0.83 16.21 -6.00
N ASP A 400 0.07 15.47 -6.63
CA ASP A 400 0.81 15.94 -7.80
C ASP A 400 -0.03 15.88 -9.10
N GLY A 401 0.53 16.42 -10.20
CA GLY A 401 -0.14 16.41 -11.52
C GLY A 401 -0.41 15.03 -12.11
N ARG A 402 0.16 13.96 -11.53
CA ARG A 402 -0.07 12.55 -11.92
C ARG A 402 -1.05 11.83 -10.99
N GLY A 403 -1.63 12.54 -10.02
CA GLY A 403 -2.57 11.99 -9.04
C GLY A 403 -1.91 11.19 -7.92
N ALA A 404 -0.59 11.26 -7.76
CA ALA A 404 0.10 10.64 -6.63
C ALA A 404 -0.02 11.53 -5.39
N LEU A 405 -0.25 10.91 -4.22
CA LEU A 405 -0.28 11.59 -2.94
C LEU A 405 1.14 11.72 -2.37
N TRP A 406 1.48 12.91 -1.89
CA TRP A 406 2.73 13.23 -1.21
C TRP A 406 2.43 13.73 0.19
N LEU A 407 3.08 13.16 1.21
CA LEU A 407 2.90 13.51 2.62
C LEU A 407 4.10 14.29 3.17
N ARG A 408 3.81 15.31 3.97
CA ARG A 408 4.77 16.08 4.78
C ARG A 408 4.91 15.52 6.19
N GLY A 409 3.79 15.15 6.80
CA GLY A 409 3.74 14.67 8.18
C GLY A 409 2.36 14.80 8.81
N ARG A 410 2.28 14.66 10.14
CA ARG A 410 1.04 14.88 10.90
C ARG A 410 0.91 16.37 11.23
N ALA A 411 -0.29 16.94 11.06
CA ALA A 411 -0.56 18.34 11.42
C ALA A 411 -0.29 18.63 12.92
N LYS A 412 -0.47 17.61 13.76
CA LYS A 412 -0.31 17.66 15.22
C LYS A 412 1.11 17.39 15.72
N ASP A 413 1.97 16.83 14.88
CA ASP A 413 3.38 16.57 15.22
C ASP A 413 4.30 17.65 14.60
N MET A 414 3.69 18.73 14.10
CA MET A 414 4.38 19.88 13.54
C MET A 414 4.92 20.76 14.67
N VAL A 415 6.24 20.88 14.75
CA VAL A 415 6.95 21.70 15.73
C VAL A 415 6.95 23.14 15.25
N LYS A 416 6.45 24.07 16.07
CA LYS A 416 6.41 25.50 15.76
C LYS A 416 7.63 26.18 16.37
N SER A 417 8.69 26.28 15.56
CA SER A 417 9.99 26.78 16.01
C SER A 417 10.32 28.12 15.35
N GLY A 418 10.36 29.19 16.15
CA GLY A 418 10.81 30.51 15.69
C GLY A 418 9.93 31.13 14.59
N GLY A 419 8.65 30.75 14.50
CA GLY A 419 7.71 31.20 13.47
C GLY A 419 7.60 30.25 12.27
N GLU A 420 8.45 29.23 12.20
CA GLU A 420 8.44 28.21 11.14
C GLU A 420 7.71 26.94 11.60
N ASN A 421 7.09 26.25 10.62
CA ASN A 421 6.44 24.96 10.83
C ASN A 421 7.40 23.84 10.41
N VAL A 422 7.95 23.12 11.39
CA VAL A 422 8.89 22.02 11.16
C VAL A 422 8.19 20.68 11.32
N PHE A 423 8.15 19.86 10.28
CA PHE A 423 7.58 18.52 10.36
C PHE A 423 8.60 17.54 10.97
N ALA A 424 8.24 16.90 12.09
CA ALA A 424 9.09 15.91 12.75
C ALA A 424 9.59 14.82 11.79
N ALA A 425 8.70 14.31 10.93
CA ALA A 425 9.00 13.27 9.96
C ALA A 425 10.10 13.64 8.95
N GLU A 426 10.20 14.92 8.57
CA GLU A 426 11.25 15.40 7.67
C GLU A 426 12.62 15.33 8.34
N VAL A 427 12.71 15.78 9.59
CA VAL A 427 13.93 15.73 10.39
C VAL A 427 14.32 14.28 10.70
N GLU A 428 13.35 13.43 11.04
CA GLU A 428 13.56 11.99 11.26
C GLU A 428 14.12 11.30 10.01
N ALA A 429 13.56 11.59 8.84
CA ALA A 429 14.03 11.04 7.57
C ALA A 429 15.46 11.48 7.26
N ALA A 430 15.78 12.77 7.48
CA ALA A 430 17.13 13.30 7.30
C ALA A 430 18.14 12.65 8.26
N LEU A 431 17.77 12.45 9.53
CA LEU A 431 18.62 11.78 10.52
C LEU A 431 18.83 10.29 10.17
N CYS A 432 17.77 9.58 9.79
CA CYS A 432 17.82 8.17 9.42
C CYS A 432 18.58 7.91 8.11
N ALA A 433 18.81 8.94 7.28
CA ALA A 433 19.67 8.81 6.11
C ALA A 433 21.16 8.62 6.50
N HIS A 434 21.55 9.03 7.71
CA HIS A 434 22.91 8.88 8.20
C HIS A 434 23.21 7.40 8.59
N PRO A 435 24.28 6.76 8.07
CA PRO A 435 24.50 5.31 8.24
C PRO A 435 24.65 4.81 9.68
N ARG A 436 24.97 5.71 10.63
CA ARG A 436 25.14 5.39 12.06
C ARG A 436 23.87 5.57 12.89
N VAL A 437 22.79 6.08 12.31
CA VAL A 437 21.52 6.31 13.01
C VAL A 437 20.60 5.12 12.73
N ALA A 438 20.24 4.38 13.77
CA ALA A 438 19.40 3.19 13.63
C ALA A 438 17.91 3.56 13.51
N ALA A 439 17.49 4.57 14.27
CA ALA A 439 16.16 5.17 14.27
C ALA A 439 16.28 6.59 14.83
N ALA A 440 15.31 7.45 14.52
CA ALA A 440 15.20 8.76 15.12
C ALA A 440 13.74 9.02 15.48
N ALA A 441 13.53 9.79 16.55
CA ALA A 441 12.24 10.37 16.91
C ALA A 441 12.42 11.85 17.20
N VAL A 442 11.61 12.70 16.56
CA VAL A 442 11.73 14.16 16.67
C VAL A 442 10.50 14.74 17.37
N VAL A 443 10.75 15.63 18.33
CA VAL A 443 9.71 16.29 19.12
C VAL A 443 10.02 17.77 19.29
N GLY A 444 8.98 18.58 19.51
CA GLY A 444 9.12 19.95 19.99
C GLY A 444 9.25 19.96 21.50
N LEU A 445 10.30 20.59 22.02
CA LEU A 445 10.44 20.88 23.45
C LEU A 445 10.11 22.35 23.70
N PRO A 446 9.39 22.70 24.78
CA PRO A 446 9.13 24.09 25.11
C PRO A 446 10.42 24.91 25.20
N ASP A 447 10.48 26.03 24.50
CA ASP A 447 11.65 26.93 24.48
C ASP A 447 11.21 28.39 24.59
N ALA A 448 11.87 29.14 25.48
CA ALA A 448 11.47 30.51 25.81
C ALA A 448 11.65 31.49 24.63
N ARG A 449 12.51 31.19 23.65
CA ARG A 449 12.79 32.05 22.50
C ARG A 449 12.07 31.58 21.24
N MET A 450 12.06 30.28 21.00
CA MET A 450 11.55 29.69 19.76
C MET A 450 10.08 29.26 19.87
N GLY A 451 9.48 29.29 21.07
CA GLY A 451 8.20 28.63 21.35
C GLY A 451 8.43 27.14 21.57
N GLU A 452 8.86 26.44 20.52
CA GLU A 452 9.35 25.06 20.59
C GLU A 452 10.74 24.93 19.95
N ALA A 453 11.69 24.33 20.66
CA ALA A 453 12.96 23.88 20.11
C ALA A 453 12.81 22.46 19.54
N VAL A 454 13.33 22.25 18.33
CA VAL A 454 13.38 20.91 17.72
C VAL A 454 14.40 20.05 18.45
N ALA A 455 13.96 18.92 18.99
CA ALA A 455 14.82 17.94 19.67
C ALA A 455 14.66 16.56 19.03
N ALA A 456 15.76 15.80 18.97
CA ALA A 456 15.78 14.47 18.39
C ALA A 456 16.36 13.45 19.39
N LEU A 457 15.72 12.30 19.50
CA LEU A 457 16.29 11.08 20.08
C LEU A 457 16.81 10.23 18.91
N VAL A 458 18.09 9.83 18.95
CA VAL A 458 18.81 9.15 17.85
C VAL A 458 19.57 7.92 18.30
#